data_AF-A0A8T7H961-F1
#
_entry.id   AF-A0A8T7H961-F1
#
_cell.length_a   1.000
_cell.length_b   1.000
_cell.length_c   1.000
_cell.angle_alpha   90.00
_cell.angle_beta   90.00
_cell.angle_gamma   90.00
#
_symmetry.space_group_name_H-M   'P 1'
#
loop_
_entity.id
_entity.type
_entity.pdbx_description
1 polymer ?
#
loop_
_entity_poly.entity_id
_entity_poly.type
_entity_poly.pdbx_seq_one_letter_code
_entity_poly.pdbx_strand_id
1 'polypeptide(L)'
;DWVSFFVGLALAAAGALPLLNKIGTGPAWFELPWMPVSIFAYIVAIAGFYLMVNSVIEITNSNSIGWVSFLIAAVVMAVGALQVLNMFGIGAEWFSLSFISHTIYYVIFLIEGLFLMIATFAMEL
;
A
#
# COMPACT_ATOMS: atom_id res chain seq x y z
N ASP A 1 -5.08 7.30 -15.85
CA ASP A 1 -5.53 5.89 -15.68
C ASP A 1 -6.55 5.73 -14.55
N TRP A 2 -7.83 5.58 -14.90
CA TRP A 2 -8.91 5.36 -13.92
C TRP A 2 -8.77 4.08 -13.08
N VAL A 3 -8.05 3.05 -13.56
CA VAL A 3 -7.83 1.83 -12.78
C VAL A 3 -7.01 2.14 -11.53
N SER A 4 -5.92 2.89 -11.69
CA SER A 4 -5.09 3.39 -10.58
C SER A 4 -5.91 4.16 -9.55
N PHE A 5 -6.89 4.96 -9.99
CA PHE A 5 -7.74 5.72 -9.08
C PHE A 5 -8.62 4.82 -8.22
N PHE A 6 -9.32 3.86 -8.84
CA PHE A 6 -10.22 2.97 -8.10
C PHE A 6 -9.47 2.00 -7.19
N VAL A 7 -8.32 1.48 -7.64
CA VAL A 7 -7.44 0.66 -6.79
C VAL A 7 -6.91 1.51 -5.63
N GLY A 8 -6.46 2.73 -5.90
CA GLY A 8 -5.99 3.66 -4.89
C GLY A 8 -7.06 4.02 -3.86
N LEU A 9 -8.29 4.27 -4.30
CA LEU A 9 -9.42 4.54 -3.42
C LEU A 9 -9.75 3.34 -2.52
N ALA A 10 -9.76 2.12 -3.07
CA ALA A 10 -10.01 0.91 -2.31
C ALA A 10 -8.93 0.68 -1.23
N LEU A 11 -7.65 0.87 -1.58
CA LEU A 11 -6.53 0.77 -0.64
C LEU A 11 -6.57 1.86 0.43
N ALA A 12 -6.82 3.11 0.02
CA ALA A 12 -6.96 4.23 0.94
C ALA A 12 -8.10 4.00 1.92
N ALA A 13 -9.24 3.47 1.47
CA ALA A 13 -10.34 3.09 2.34
C ALA A 13 -9.96 1.93 3.28
N ALA A 14 -9.30 0.88 2.76
CA ALA A 14 -8.84 -0.25 3.55
C ALA A 14 -7.82 0.14 4.65
N GLY A 15 -7.07 1.23 4.45
CA GLY A 15 -6.20 1.83 5.47
C GLY A 15 -6.93 2.81 6.40
N ALA A 16 -7.75 3.70 5.85
CA ALA A 16 -8.43 4.74 6.63
C ALA A 16 -9.50 4.19 7.57
N LEU A 17 -10.31 3.21 7.13
CA LEU A 17 -11.42 2.70 7.93
C LEU A 17 -10.94 2.10 9.27
N PRO A 18 -9.94 1.20 9.30
CA PRO A 18 -9.43 0.67 10.58
C PRO A 18 -8.76 1.73 11.44
N LEU A 19 -8.12 2.74 10.84
CA LEU A 19 -7.54 3.86 11.59
C LEU A 19 -8.62 4.71 12.27
N LEU A 20 -9.73 4.97 11.59
CA LEU A 20 -10.88 5.68 12.16
C LEU A 20 -11.50 4.88 13.31
N ASN A 21 -11.67 3.56 13.15
CA ASN A 21 -12.16 2.73 14.24
C ASN A 21 -11.23 2.76 15.46
N LYS A 22 -9.89 2.73 15.26
CA LYS A 22 -8.92 2.81 16.37
C LYS A 22 -9.03 4.09 17.21
N ILE A 23 -9.47 5.20 16.62
CA ILE A 23 -9.72 6.45 17.34
C ILE A 23 -11.17 6.56 17.86
N GLY A 24 -11.93 5.47 17.84
CA GLY A 24 -13.32 5.42 18.30
C GLY A 24 -14.32 6.07 17.34
N THR A 25 -13.94 6.27 16.08
CA THR A 25 -14.79 6.92 15.06
C THR A 25 -15.34 5.89 14.07
N GLY A 26 -16.66 5.87 13.92
CA GLY A 26 -17.35 5.06 12.92
C GLY A 26 -17.97 3.76 13.44
N PRO A 27 -18.68 3.02 12.57
CA PRO A 27 -19.35 1.77 12.91
C PRO A 27 -18.37 0.60 13.09
N ALA A 28 -18.79 -0.44 13.81
CA ALA A 28 -17.94 -1.59 14.16
C ALA A 28 -17.33 -2.33 12.96
N TRP A 29 -17.97 -2.28 11.79
CA TRP A 29 -17.44 -2.93 10.58
C TRP A 29 -16.19 -2.25 10.00
N PHE A 30 -15.83 -1.04 10.47
CA PHE A 30 -14.58 -0.37 10.11
C PHE A 30 -13.32 -1.13 10.56
N GLU A 31 -13.45 -2.08 11.49
CA GLU A 31 -12.33 -2.95 11.93
C GLU A 31 -11.82 -3.88 10.83
N LEU A 32 -12.63 -4.11 9.78
CA LEU A 32 -12.35 -5.05 8.70
C LEU A 32 -11.94 -6.44 9.21
N PRO A 33 -12.76 -7.09 10.07
CA PRO A 33 -12.41 -8.35 10.74
C PRO A 33 -12.18 -9.52 9.77
N TRP A 34 -12.65 -9.38 8.53
CA TRP A 34 -12.48 -10.36 7.45
C TRP A 34 -11.11 -10.28 6.76
N MET A 35 -10.25 -9.31 7.12
CA MET A 35 -8.95 -9.09 6.49
C MET A 35 -7.80 -9.41 7.45
N PRO A 36 -7.32 -10.67 7.51
CA PRO A 36 -6.19 -11.05 8.34
C PRO A 36 -4.86 -10.45 7.82
N VAL A 37 -3.87 -10.41 8.71
CA VAL A 37 -2.52 -9.85 8.44
C VAL A 37 -1.84 -10.47 7.23
N SER A 38 -2.06 -11.77 7.00
CA SER A 38 -1.55 -12.45 5.83
C SER A 38 -2.03 -11.80 4.53
N ILE A 39 -3.30 -11.42 4.46
CA ILE A 39 -3.88 -10.75 3.28
C ILE A 39 -3.27 -9.35 3.13
N PHE A 40 -3.01 -8.62 4.23
CA PHE A 40 -2.34 -7.33 4.16
C PHE A 40 -0.99 -7.42 3.45
N ALA A 41 -0.13 -8.39 3.82
CA ALA A 41 1.18 -8.54 3.20
C ALA A 41 1.11 -8.76 1.68
N TYR A 42 0.19 -9.61 1.22
CA TYR A 42 -0.03 -9.84 -0.22
C TYR A 42 -0.50 -8.59 -0.94
N ILE A 43 -1.48 -7.88 -0.36
CA ILE A 43 -2.01 -6.65 -0.95
C ILE A 43 -0.92 -5.57 -1.00
N VAL A 44 -0.16 -5.35 0.08
CA VAL A 44 0.98 -4.42 0.11
C VAL A 44 1.98 -4.77 -1.00
N ALA A 45 2.33 -6.04 -1.16
CA ALA A 45 3.30 -6.45 -2.17
C ALA A 45 2.81 -6.17 -3.60
N ILE A 46 1.55 -6.50 -3.89
CA ILE A 46 0.94 -6.32 -5.21
C ILE A 46 0.68 -4.83 -5.50
N ALA A 47 0.12 -4.10 -4.54
CA ALA A 47 -0.15 -2.68 -4.65
C ALA A 47 1.13 -1.86 -4.80
N GLY A 48 2.16 -2.16 -4.00
CA GLY A 48 3.46 -1.52 -4.08
C GLY A 48 4.14 -1.77 -5.42
N PHE A 49 4.05 -3.00 -5.95
CA PHE A 49 4.53 -3.30 -7.30
C PHE A 49 3.76 -2.51 -8.37
N TYR A 50 2.43 -2.45 -8.27
CA TYR A 50 1.60 -1.69 -9.21
C TYR A 50 1.91 -0.19 -9.17
N LEU A 51 2.06 0.38 -7.97
CA LEU A 51 2.47 1.77 -7.79
C LEU A 51 3.86 2.03 -8.37
N MET A 52 4.79 1.08 -8.22
CA MET A 52 6.14 1.20 -8.78
C MET A 52 6.10 1.27 -10.31
N VAL A 53 5.28 0.44 -10.96
CA VAL A 53 5.07 0.49 -12.42
C VAL A 53 4.48 1.84 -12.85
N ASN A 54 3.44 2.30 -12.15
CA ASN A 54 2.84 3.62 -12.42
C ASN A 54 3.84 4.76 -12.22
N SER A 55 4.71 4.66 -11.21
CA SER A 55 5.73 5.66 -10.94
C SER A 55 6.77 5.76 -12.05
N VAL A 56 7.10 4.65 -12.74
CA VAL A 56 8.00 4.68 -13.91
C VAL A 56 7.38 5.48 -15.06
N ILE A 57 6.08 5.31 -15.29
CA ILE A 57 5.34 6.10 -16.29
C ILE A 57 5.29 7.57 -15.84
N GLU A 58 5.03 7.80 -14.55
CA GLU A 58 5.01 9.15 -13.98
C GLU A 58 6.36 9.88 -14.12
N ILE A 59 7.50 9.19 -13.95
CA ILE A 59 8.84 9.79 -14.15
C ILE A 59 8.98 10.39 -15.56
N THR A 60 8.35 9.78 -16.57
CA THR A 60 8.41 10.29 -17.95
C THR A 60 7.57 11.55 -18.18
N ASN A 61 6.49 11.75 -17.42
CA ASN A 61 5.61 12.92 -17.54
C ASN A 61 5.96 14.04 -16.53
N SER A 62 6.32 13.65 -15.30
CA SER A 62 6.60 14.53 -14.17
C SER A 62 7.79 13.98 -13.38
N ASN A 63 8.99 14.46 -13.74
CA ASN A 63 10.26 13.90 -13.27
C ASN A 63 10.36 13.90 -11.73
N SER A 64 10.11 15.03 -11.06
CA SER A 64 10.31 15.12 -9.61
C SER A 64 9.31 14.30 -8.78
N ILE A 65 8.03 14.26 -9.19
CA ILE A 65 7.00 13.54 -8.42
C ILE A 65 7.14 12.03 -8.65
N GLY A 66 7.36 11.62 -9.90
CA GLY A 66 7.52 10.21 -10.25
C GLY A 66 8.67 9.51 -9.49
N TRP A 67 9.80 10.20 -9.26
CA TRP A 67 10.90 9.62 -8.47
C TRP A 67 10.53 9.44 -6.99
N VAL A 68 9.76 10.35 -6.41
CA VAL A 68 9.28 10.23 -5.02
C VAL A 68 8.31 9.06 -4.91
N SER A 69 7.32 8.99 -5.80
CA SER A 69 6.37 7.88 -5.89
C SER A 69 7.10 6.54 -6.05
N PHE A 70 8.11 6.48 -6.91
CA PHE A 70 8.90 5.27 -7.18
C PHE A 70 9.66 4.78 -5.93
N LEU A 71 10.33 5.69 -5.21
CA LEU A 71 11.06 5.33 -3.99
C LEU A 71 10.13 4.81 -2.89
N ILE A 72 8.98 5.45 -2.72
CA ILE A 72 7.97 4.99 -1.76
C ILE A 72 7.45 3.62 -2.17
N ALA A 73 7.09 3.44 -3.44
CA ALA A 73 6.62 2.17 -3.98
C ALA A 73 7.63 1.03 -3.82
N ALA A 74 8.92 1.31 -4.05
CA ALA A 74 9.99 0.33 -3.90
C ALA A 74 10.14 -0.12 -2.44
N VAL A 75 10.09 0.80 -1.48
CA VAL A 75 10.13 0.46 -0.04
C VAL A 75 8.90 -0.36 0.35
N VAL A 76 7.71 0.05 -0.10
CA VAL A 76 6.48 -0.63 0.28
C VAL A 76 6.40 -2.03 -0.35
N MET A 77 6.75 -2.16 -1.63
CA MET A 77 6.86 -3.46 -2.31
C MET A 77 7.85 -4.37 -1.60
N ALA A 78 9.02 -3.85 -1.19
CA ALA A 78 9.99 -4.63 -0.43
C ALA A 78 9.43 -5.09 0.93
N VAL A 79 8.72 -4.22 1.66
CA VAL A 79 8.07 -4.57 2.94
C VAL A 79 7.06 -5.71 2.75
N GLY A 80 6.17 -5.59 1.76
CA GLY A 80 5.18 -6.62 1.46
C GLY A 80 5.84 -7.93 0.98
N ALA A 81 6.78 -7.83 0.04
CA ALA A 81 7.47 -9.00 -0.53
C ALA A 81 8.27 -9.77 0.52
N LEU A 82 8.99 -9.09 1.43
CA LEU A 82 9.75 -9.75 2.50
C LEU A 82 8.83 -10.57 3.41
N GLN A 83 7.69 -10.00 3.80
CA GLN A 83 6.73 -10.71 4.65
C GLN A 83 6.08 -11.89 3.93
N VAL A 84 5.74 -11.75 2.64
CA VAL A 84 5.24 -12.85 1.82
C VAL A 84 6.27 -13.97 1.73
N LEU A 85 7.55 -13.65 1.47
CA LEU A 85 8.64 -14.63 1.45
C LEU A 85 8.74 -15.38 2.79
N ASN A 86 8.64 -14.66 3.92
CA ASN A 86 8.66 -15.26 5.24
C ASN A 86 7.50 -16.25 5.46
N MET A 87 6.29 -15.94 4.96
CA MET A 87 5.12 -16.84 5.04
C MET A 87 5.35 -18.18 4.30
N PHE A 88 6.16 -18.18 3.25
CA PHE A 88 6.55 -19.40 2.53
C PHE A 88 7.78 -20.10 3.12
N GLY A 89 8.31 -19.61 4.25
CA GLY A 89 9.54 -20.13 4.83
C GLY A 89 10.80 -19.79 4.01
N ILE A 90 10.74 -18.76 3.16
CA ILE A 90 11.86 -18.31 2.34
C ILE A 90 12.50 -17.08 3.01
N GLY A 91 13.81 -17.14 3.23
CA GLY A 91 14.60 -16.03 3.76
C GLY A 91 14.91 -16.14 5.25
N ALA A 92 15.35 -15.02 5.84
CA ALA A 92 15.75 -14.96 7.25
C ALA A 92 14.56 -14.59 8.16
N GLU A 93 14.66 -14.88 9.46
CA GLU A 93 13.58 -14.58 10.43
C GLU A 93 13.17 -13.10 10.47
N TRP A 94 14.11 -12.19 10.20
CA TRP A 94 13.84 -10.76 10.17
C TRP A 94 12.91 -10.33 9.02
N PHE A 95 12.69 -11.18 8.01
CA PHE A 95 11.75 -10.94 6.91
C PHE A 95 10.29 -10.91 7.39
N SER A 96 10.01 -11.49 8.57
CA SER A 96 8.70 -11.38 9.22
C SER A 96 8.29 -9.93 9.49
N LEU A 97 9.28 -9.03 9.59
CA LEU A 97 9.10 -7.62 9.97
C LEU A 97 8.17 -7.49 11.18
N SER A 98 8.40 -8.32 12.20
CA SER A 98 7.54 -8.43 13.40
C SER A 98 7.34 -7.13 14.18
N PHE A 99 8.16 -6.11 13.92
CA PHE A 99 8.00 -4.75 14.45
C PHE A 99 6.89 -3.95 13.75
N ILE A 100 6.39 -4.39 12.60
CA ILE A 100 5.30 -3.73 11.85
C ILE A 100 3.97 -4.13 12.47
N SER A 101 3.44 -3.24 13.32
CA SER A 101 2.10 -3.38 13.88
C SER A 101 1.00 -3.24 12.82
N HIS A 102 -0.22 -3.72 13.10
CA HIS A 102 -1.39 -3.53 12.22
C HIS A 102 -1.63 -2.05 11.89
N THR A 103 -1.37 -1.14 12.84
CA THR A 103 -1.49 0.30 12.60
C THR A 103 -0.59 0.74 11.45
N ILE A 104 0.63 0.21 11.37
CA ILE A 104 1.60 0.58 10.32
C ILE A 104 1.11 0.09 8.97
N TYR A 105 0.53 -1.11 8.87
CA TYR A 105 -0.11 -1.58 7.62
C TYR A 105 -1.22 -0.65 7.16
N TYR A 106 -2.08 -0.21 8.08
CA TYR A 106 -3.17 0.70 7.73
C TYR A 106 -2.65 2.05 7.21
N VAL A 107 -1.56 2.54 7.80
CA VAL A 107 -0.87 3.75 7.32
C VAL A 107 -0.25 3.51 5.94
N ILE A 108 0.40 2.36 5.71
CA ILE A 108 0.97 2.00 4.41
C ILE A 108 -0.13 1.97 3.34
N PHE A 109 -1.24 1.28 3.59
CA PHE A 109 -2.39 1.23 2.67
C PHE A 109 -2.96 2.61 2.35
N LEU A 110 -3.07 3.46 3.37
CA LEU A 110 -3.54 4.83 3.17
C LEU A 110 -2.58 5.60 2.25
N ILE A 111 -1.28 5.53 2.51
CA ILE A 111 -0.25 6.22 1.71
C ILE A 111 -0.23 5.66 0.28
N GLU A 112 -0.13 4.34 0.10
CA GLU A 112 -0.16 3.70 -1.23
C GLU A 112 -1.41 4.09 -2.01
N GLY A 113 -2.57 4.05 -1.35
CA GLY A 113 -3.83 4.40 -1.97
C GLY A 113 -3.86 5.85 -2.46
N LEU A 114 -3.35 6.79 -1.65
CA LEU A 114 -3.21 8.19 -2.04
C LEU A 114 -2.26 8.36 -3.22
N PHE A 115 -1.10 7.70 -3.22
CA PHE A 115 -0.14 7.79 -4.31
C PHE A 115 -0.67 7.21 -5.62
N LEU A 116 -1.44 6.12 -5.58
CA LEU A 116 -2.10 5.56 -6.77
C LEU A 116 -3.19 6.50 -7.34
N MET A 117 -3.95 7.15 -6.46
CA MET A 117 -4.90 8.18 -6.89
C MET A 117 -4.19 9.39 -7.49
N ILE A 118 -3.05 9.83 -6.94
CA ILE A 118 -2.24 10.93 -7.52
C ILE A 118 -1.68 10.53 -8.89
N ALA A 119 -1.13 9.31 -9.01
CA ALA A 119 -0.58 8.80 -10.26
C ALA A 119 -1.62 8.79 -11.40
N THR A 120 -2.89 8.57 -11.07
CA THR A 120 -4.01 8.68 -12.04
C THR A 120 -4.01 10.02 -12.75
N PHE A 121 -3.90 11.12 -12.00
CA PHE A 121 -3.94 12.48 -12.55
C PHE A 121 -2.61 12.88 -13.17
N ALA A 122 -1.49 12.41 -12.63
CA ALA A 122 -0.16 12.70 -13.18
C ALA A 122 0.07 12.08 -14.57
N MET A 123 -0.60 10.97 -14.88
CA MET A 123 -0.52 10.31 -16.19
C MET A 123 -1.44 10.91 -17.26
N GLU A 124 -2.44 11.72 -16.90
CA GLU A 124 -3.40 12.34 -17.82
C GLU A 124 -3.05 13.80 -18.16
N LEU A 125 -1.97 14.33 -17.58
CA LEU A 125 -1.40 15.66 -17.84
C LEU A 125 -0.38 15.62 -18.97
#